data_AF-A0A8T3YYR3-F1
#
_entry.id   AF-A0A8T3YYR3-F1
#
_cell.length_a   1.000
_cell.length_b   1.000
_cell.length_c   1.000
_cell.angle_alpha   90.00
_cell.angle_beta   90.00
_cell.angle_gamma   90.00
#
_symmetry.space_group_name_H-M   'P 1'
#
loop_
_entity.id
_entity.type
_entity.pdbx_description
1 polymer ?
#
loop_
_entity_poly.entity_id
_entity_poly.type
_entity_poly.pdbx_seq_one_letter_code
_entity_poly.pdbx_strand_id
1 'polypeptide(L)'
;VAIILAIILGFLFPHYALVWLGFLMLFLFRAFYPSYMGLSVMFLSIFVVLIWPTGPVWENAIARIIDISLGAIIAFICAYLILPSRMTVDLPGQIARTIQANREYAKAVIPDEEMDYDHENAVTHFRKYMLEEKNLESAIKKVDDTFNNVGDDVSLYKELGAANRKLAADISALATIIEYSASLPDISRFKEQLIDALNELALSVDKNVVLPRANIDKFYNDSDVEISNLESYMDWIINDVKFLQEVVELGHQTGSLERYREMA
;
A
#
# COMPACT_ATOMS: atom_id res chain seq x y z
N VAL A 1 14.33 21.69 -34.50
CA VAL A 1 15.75 21.48 -34.10
C VAL A 1 16.11 20.00 -34.05
N ALA A 2 15.42 19.16 -33.26
CA ALA A 2 15.71 17.72 -33.17
C ALA A 2 15.64 16.95 -34.51
N ILE A 3 14.64 17.25 -35.35
CA ILE A 3 14.48 16.62 -36.67
C ILE A 3 15.65 16.95 -37.60
N ILE A 4 16.13 18.20 -37.57
CA ILE A 4 17.28 18.65 -38.38
C ILE A 4 18.57 17.97 -37.90
N LEU A 5 18.75 17.86 -36.58
CA LEU A 5 19.87 17.13 -35.96
C LEU A 5 19.84 15.64 -36.32
N ALA A 6 18.68 15.00 -36.28
CA ALA A 6 18.50 13.60 -36.66
C ALA A 6 18.85 13.35 -38.13
N ILE A 7 18.47 14.27 -39.02
CA ILE A 7 18.82 14.22 -40.45
C ILE A 7 20.34 14.34 -40.63
N ILE A 8 20.99 15.30 -39.94
CA ILE A 8 22.45 15.48 -40.00
C ILE A 8 23.20 14.25 -39.47
N LEU A 9 22.77 13.70 -38.33
CA LEU A 9 23.31 12.46 -37.76
C LEU A 9 23.09 11.25 -38.69
N GLY A 10 21.95 11.21 -39.39
CA GLY A 10 21.61 10.21 -40.40
C GLY A 10 22.59 10.13 -41.57
N PHE A 11 23.18 11.26 -41.94
CA PHE A 11 24.19 11.34 -42.99
C PHE A 11 25.62 11.04 -42.52
N LEU A 12 25.93 11.25 -41.24
CA LEU A 12 27.29 11.14 -40.70
C LEU A 12 27.65 9.76 -40.17
N PHE A 13 26.66 8.95 -39.76
CA PHE A 13 26.90 7.68 -39.08
C PHE A 13 26.39 6.45 -39.86
N PRO A 14 27.09 5.29 -39.76
CA PRO A 14 26.60 4.04 -40.31
C PRO A 14 25.23 3.69 -39.72
N HIS A 15 24.30 3.19 -40.55
CA HIS A 15 22.91 2.96 -40.14
C HIS A 15 22.75 2.09 -38.89
N TYR A 16 23.62 1.09 -38.70
CA TYR A 16 23.62 0.24 -37.50
C TYR A 16 23.92 1.00 -36.20
N ALA A 17 24.77 2.03 -36.24
CA ALA A 17 25.10 2.84 -35.06
C ALA A 17 23.93 3.75 -34.66
N LEU A 18 23.12 4.19 -35.62
CA LEU A 18 21.95 5.03 -35.36
C LEU A 18 20.81 4.26 -34.68
N VAL A 19 20.69 2.95 -34.96
CA VAL A 19 19.74 2.07 -34.27
C VAL A 19 20.09 1.95 -32.79
N TRP A 20 21.37 1.71 -32.47
CA TRP A 20 21.85 1.65 -31.09
C TRP A 20 21.71 3.00 -30.37
N LEU A 21 21.99 4.10 -31.06
CA LEU A 21 21.77 5.45 -30.54
C LEU A 21 20.28 5.72 -30.25
N GLY A 22 19.39 5.29 -31.14
CA GLY A 22 17.93 5.39 -30.94
C GLY A 22 17.46 4.58 -29.73
N PHE A 23 18.00 3.37 -29.56
CA PHE A 23 17.70 2.53 -28.39
C PHE A 23 18.21 3.17 -27.08
N LEU A 24 19.40 3.77 -27.09
CA LEU A 24 19.95 4.51 -25.96
C LEU A 24 19.11 5.75 -25.63
N MET A 25 18.69 6.51 -26.65
CA MET A 25 17.82 7.68 -26.50
C MET A 25 16.46 7.31 -25.90
N LEU A 26 15.89 6.16 -26.27
CA LEU A 26 14.67 5.64 -25.65
C LEU A 26 14.84 5.30 -24.18
N PHE A 27 15.93 4.61 -23.85
CA PHE A 27 16.24 4.27 -22.47
C PHE A 27 16.38 5.54 -21.62
N LEU A 28 17.10 6.55 -22.12
CA LEU A 28 17.26 7.83 -21.44
C LEU A 28 15.92 8.59 -21.36
N PHE A 29 15.13 8.63 -22.43
CA PHE A 29 13.81 9.26 -22.40
C PHE A 29 12.89 8.59 -21.36
N ARG A 30 12.92 7.26 -21.26
CA ARG A 30 12.14 6.51 -20.26
C ARG A 30 12.61 6.74 -18.83
N ALA A 31 13.93 6.92 -18.64
CA ALA A 31 14.52 7.22 -17.35
C ALA A 31 14.15 8.63 -16.86
N PHE A 32 14.12 9.62 -17.77
CA PHE A 32 13.95 11.03 -17.39
C PHE A 32 12.54 11.60 -17.62
N TYR A 33 11.71 11.01 -18.47
CA TYR A 33 10.37 11.51 -18.81
C TYR A 33 9.29 10.41 -18.79
N PRO A 34 9.06 9.76 -17.63
CA PRO A 34 8.11 8.64 -17.51
C PRO A 34 6.65 9.03 -17.81
N SER A 35 6.28 10.30 -17.63
CA SER A 35 4.90 10.79 -17.76
C SER A 35 4.44 11.01 -19.21
N TYR A 36 5.34 11.03 -20.20
CA TYR A 36 5.05 11.40 -21.59
C TYR A 36 5.13 10.20 -22.56
N MET A 37 4.47 9.10 -22.20
CA MET A 37 4.56 7.81 -22.91
C MET A 37 4.13 7.90 -24.39
N GLY A 38 3.01 8.56 -24.69
CA GLY A 38 2.46 8.63 -26.05
C GLY A 38 3.35 9.35 -27.05
N LEU A 39 3.96 10.47 -26.64
CA LEU A 39 4.86 11.25 -27.50
C LEU A 39 6.17 10.50 -27.80
N SER A 40 6.71 9.78 -26.82
CA SER A 40 7.94 8.98 -26.99
C SER A 40 7.77 7.89 -28.05
N VAL A 41 6.68 7.13 -27.96
CA VAL A 41 6.36 6.04 -28.89
C VAL A 41 6.08 6.58 -30.29
N MET A 42 5.43 7.74 -30.40
CA MET A 42 5.18 8.41 -31.68
C MET A 42 6.47 8.87 -32.37
N PHE A 43 7.40 9.50 -31.65
CA PHE A 43 8.67 9.93 -32.25
C PHE A 43 9.57 8.74 -32.61
N LEU A 44 9.54 7.67 -31.81
CA LEU A 44 10.26 6.45 -32.11
C LEU A 44 9.77 5.80 -33.40
N SER A 45 8.46 5.63 -33.55
CA SER A 45 7.90 4.97 -34.73
C SER A 45 8.27 5.74 -36.00
N ILE A 46 8.23 7.08 -35.96
CA ILE A 46 8.69 7.93 -37.07
C ILE A 46 10.20 7.74 -37.32
N PHE A 47 11.03 7.71 -36.28
CA PHE A 47 12.50 7.58 -36.41
C PHE A 47 12.91 6.21 -36.95
N VAL A 48 12.33 5.12 -36.42
CA VAL A 48 12.52 3.76 -36.90
C VAL A 48 12.01 3.62 -38.33
N VAL A 49 10.91 4.31 -38.68
CA VAL A 49 10.36 4.34 -40.05
C VAL A 49 11.34 4.97 -41.05
N LEU A 50 11.99 6.06 -40.66
CA LEU A 50 12.85 6.84 -41.56
C LEU A 50 14.26 6.25 -41.74
N ILE A 51 14.77 5.47 -40.79
CA ILE A 51 16.15 4.94 -40.83
C ILE A 51 16.32 3.71 -41.71
N TRP A 52 15.24 2.98 -42.01
CA TRP A 52 15.33 1.70 -42.71
C TRP A 52 14.51 1.64 -44.01
N PRO A 53 14.97 2.25 -45.11
CA PRO A 53 14.51 1.84 -46.42
C PRO A 53 15.68 1.27 -47.23
N THR A 54 15.87 -0.05 -47.16
CA THR A 54 16.58 -0.78 -48.23
C THR A 54 15.53 -1.41 -49.14
N GLY A 55 14.83 -0.59 -49.94
CA GLY A 55 13.80 -1.07 -50.88
C GLY A 55 12.70 -0.03 -51.21
N PRO A 56 11.75 -0.37 -52.10
CA PRO A 56 10.64 0.49 -52.47
C PRO A 56 9.81 0.91 -51.25
N VAL A 57 9.46 2.19 -51.16
CA VAL A 57 8.76 2.80 -50.02
C VAL A 57 7.46 2.07 -49.67
N TRP A 58 6.73 1.62 -50.68
CA TRP A 58 5.43 0.95 -50.53
C TRP A 58 5.52 -0.41 -49.84
N GLU A 59 6.48 -1.26 -50.22
CA GLU A 59 6.64 -2.60 -49.64
C GLU A 59 7.07 -2.51 -48.17
N ASN A 60 8.01 -1.61 -47.88
CA ASN A 60 8.48 -1.35 -46.51
C ASN A 60 7.40 -0.73 -45.61
N ALA A 61 6.51 0.10 -46.16
CA ALA A 61 5.39 0.66 -45.43
C ALA A 61 4.37 -0.43 -45.03
N ILE A 62 4.03 -1.33 -45.96
CA ILE A 62 3.09 -2.43 -45.71
C ILE A 62 3.65 -3.40 -44.66
N ALA A 63 4.92 -3.82 -44.80
CA ALA A 63 5.56 -4.70 -43.85
C ALA A 63 5.53 -4.14 -42.41
N ARG A 64 5.76 -2.83 -42.26
CA ARG A 64 5.71 -2.17 -40.94
C ARG A 64 4.32 -2.07 -40.34
N ILE A 65 3.29 -1.84 -41.15
CA ILE A 65 1.91 -1.84 -40.65
C ILE A 65 1.60 -3.22 -40.06
N ILE A 66 2.04 -4.29 -40.74
CA ILE A 66 1.89 -5.66 -40.26
C ILE A 66 2.66 -5.88 -38.95
N ASP A 67 3.94 -5.51 -38.90
CA ASP A 67 4.78 -5.69 -37.69
C ASP A 67 4.27 -4.91 -36.48
N ILE A 68 3.87 -3.65 -36.65
CA ILE A 68 3.29 -2.82 -35.58
C ILE A 68 1.97 -3.40 -35.10
N SER A 69 1.12 -3.85 -36.03
CA SER A 69 -0.17 -4.47 -35.69
C SER A 69 0.04 -5.77 -34.91
N LEU A 70 1.00 -6.61 -35.34
CA LEU A 70 1.33 -7.86 -34.66
C LEU A 70 1.87 -7.57 -33.25
N GLY A 71 2.80 -6.62 -33.11
CA GLY A 71 3.34 -6.19 -31.83
C GLY A 71 2.26 -5.62 -30.90
N ALA A 72 1.31 -4.84 -31.44
CA ALA A 72 0.18 -4.30 -30.68
C ALA A 72 -0.78 -5.41 -30.20
N ILE A 73 -1.08 -6.40 -31.05
CA ILE A 73 -1.91 -7.56 -30.68
C ILE A 73 -1.23 -8.38 -29.58
N ILE A 74 0.07 -8.66 -29.73
CA ILE A 74 0.84 -9.39 -28.70
C ILE A 74 0.87 -8.61 -27.39
N ALA A 75 1.13 -7.30 -27.44
CA ALA A 75 1.12 -6.44 -26.27
C ALA A 75 -0.26 -6.42 -25.59
N PHE A 76 -1.33 -6.35 -26.37
CA PHE A 76 -2.71 -6.40 -25.86
C PHE A 76 -3.02 -7.74 -25.19
N ILE A 77 -2.64 -8.86 -25.81
CA ILE A 77 -2.80 -10.21 -25.25
C ILE A 77 -1.99 -10.35 -23.97
N CYS A 78 -0.73 -9.92 -23.95
CA CYS A 78 0.10 -9.92 -22.75
C CYS A 78 -0.50 -9.02 -21.65
N ALA A 79 -1.03 -7.85 -22.01
CA ALA A 79 -1.68 -6.96 -21.06
C ALA A 79 -2.96 -7.58 -20.47
N TYR A 80 -3.67 -8.42 -21.21
CA TYR A 80 -4.91 -9.03 -20.75
C TYR A 80 -4.69 -10.39 -20.04
N LEU A 81 -3.67 -11.16 -20.44
CA LEU A 81 -3.35 -12.48 -19.87
C LEU A 81 -2.38 -12.41 -18.69
N ILE A 82 -1.41 -11.49 -18.71
CA ILE A 82 -0.32 -11.45 -17.71
C ILE A 82 -0.67 -10.47 -16.58
N LEU A 83 -1.30 -9.34 -16.88
CA LEU A 83 -1.79 -8.47 -15.82
C LEU A 83 -3.12 -9.02 -15.29
N PRO A 84 -3.23 -9.32 -13.99
CA PRO A 84 -4.47 -9.78 -13.40
C PRO A 84 -5.55 -8.72 -13.65
N SER A 85 -6.55 -9.10 -14.44
CA SER A 85 -7.72 -8.30 -14.76
C SER A 85 -8.39 -7.84 -13.45
N ARG A 86 -8.53 -6.53 -13.27
CA ARG A 86 -9.41 -5.91 -12.27
C ARG A 86 -9.27 -6.54 -10.87
N MET A 87 -8.15 -6.27 -10.20
CA MET A 87 -8.10 -6.51 -8.76
C MET A 87 -9.16 -5.63 -8.10
N THR A 88 -10.27 -6.25 -7.72
CA THR A 88 -11.31 -5.64 -6.91
C THR A 88 -10.67 -5.09 -5.65
N VAL A 89 -10.75 -3.78 -5.45
CA VAL A 89 -10.16 -3.16 -4.26
C VAL A 89 -11.20 -3.18 -3.17
N ASP A 90 -11.10 -4.14 -2.27
CA ASP A 90 -11.86 -4.19 -1.03
C ASP A 90 -11.11 -3.38 0.03
N LEU A 91 -11.42 -2.08 0.16
CA LEU A 91 -10.82 -1.23 1.17
C LEU A 91 -11.25 -1.61 2.60
N PRO A 92 -12.54 -1.85 2.90
CA PRO A 92 -13.00 -2.31 4.21
C PRO A 92 -12.28 -3.59 4.66
N GLY A 93 -12.23 -4.62 3.81
CA GLY A 93 -11.56 -5.86 4.18
C GLY A 93 -10.04 -5.69 4.35
N GLN A 94 -9.42 -4.74 3.64
CA GLN A 94 -8.00 -4.43 3.84
C GLN A 94 -7.74 -3.76 5.18
N ILE A 95 -8.49 -2.73 5.57
CA ILE A 95 -8.32 -2.11 6.89
C ILE A 95 -8.64 -3.11 8.01
N ALA A 96 -9.65 -3.97 7.84
CA ALA A 96 -9.96 -5.03 8.80
C ALA A 96 -8.78 -6.01 8.98
N ARG A 97 -8.14 -6.43 7.88
CA ARG A 97 -6.91 -7.26 7.94
C ARG A 97 -5.75 -6.54 8.61
N THR A 98 -5.59 -5.23 8.35
CA THR A 98 -4.54 -4.43 8.99
C THR A 98 -4.76 -4.29 10.51
N ILE A 99 -6.00 -4.10 10.97
CA ILE A 99 -6.36 -4.09 12.39
C ILE A 99 -6.14 -5.48 13.01
N GLN A 100 -6.53 -6.56 12.34
CA GLN A 100 -6.28 -7.94 12.80
C GLN A 100 -4.79 -8.23 12.93
N ALA A 101 -3.98 -7.81 11.96
CA ALA A 101 -2.53 -8.00 12.03
C ALA A 101 -1.91 -7.26 13.23
N ASN A 102 -2.44 -6.07 13.55
CA ASN A 102 -2.01 -5.30 14.73
C ASN A 102 -2.47 -5.97 16.04
N ARG A 103 -3.67 -6.55 16.08
CA ARG A 103 -4.14 -7.39 17.20
C ARG A 103 -3.22 -8.59 17.45
N GLU A 104 -2.86 -9.32 16.39
CA GLU A 104 -1.96 -10.45 16.51
C GLU A 104 -0.55 -10.01 16.95
N TYR A 105 -0.12 -8.80 16.56
CA TYR A 105 1.12 -8.20 17.06
C TYR A 105 1.03 -7.84 18.55
N ALA A 106 -0.04 -7.19 19.00
CA ALA A 106 -0.29 -6.91 20.41
C ALA A 106 -0.28 -8.20 21.26
N LYS A 107 -0.91 -9.26 20.75
CA LYS A 107 -0.94 -10.58 21.40
C LYS A 107 0.45 -11.21 21.53
N ALA A 108 1.31 -11.02 20.53
CA ALA A 108 2.68 -11.56 20.53
C ALA A 108 3.63 -10.77 21.45
N VAL A 109 3.36 -9.48 21.63
CA VAL A 109 4.19 -8.56 22.43
C VAL A 109 3.84 -8.58 23.91
N ILE A 110 2.55 -8.61 24.25
CA ILE A 110 2.10 -8.51 25.63
C ILE A 110 2.03 -9.93 26.20
N PRO A 111 2.90 -10.30 27.16
CA PRO A 111 2.93 -11.65 27.73
C PRO A 111 1.66 -11.98 28.52
N ASP A 112 1.36 -13.27 28.65
CA ASP A 112 0.40 -13.79 29.66
C ASP A 112 1.18 -14.21 30.91
N GLU A 113 0.51 -14.46 32.04
CA GLU A 113 1.15 -14.91 33.31
C GLU A 113 2.10 -16.12 33.14
N GLU A 114 1.89 -16.94 32.10
CA GLU A 114 2.66 -18.16 31.83
C GLU A 114 3.68 -18.01 30.67
N MET A 115 3.74 -16.87 29.97
CA MET A 115 4.54 -16.69 28.76
C MET A 115 5.57 -15.57 28.94
N ASP A 116 6.85 -15.90 28.84
CA ASP A 116 7.91 -14.88 28.73
C ASP A 116 7.86 -14.19 27.36
N TYR A 117 8.34 -12.95 27.32
CA TYR A 117 8.44 -12.18 26.09
C TYR A 117 9.37 -12.88 25.07
N ASP A 118 8.83 -13.13 23.87
CA ASP A 118 9.57 -13.72 22.73
C ASP A 118 9.79 -12.66 21.64
N HIS A 119 11.02 -12.15 21.57
CA HIS A 119 11.43 -11.15 20.59
C HIS A 119 11.27 -11.64 19.14
N GLU A 120 11.57 -12.90 18.83
CA GLU A 120 11.49 -13.43 17.46
C GLU A 120 10.03 -13.52 17.00
N ASN A 121 9.15 -13.96 17.91
CA ASN A 121 7.71 -13.98 17.67
C ASN A 121 7.15 -12.56 17.47
N ALA A 122 7.51 -11.61 18.34
CA ALA A 122 7.11 -10.21 18.23
C ALA A 122 7.54 -9.59 16.89
N VAL A 123 8.79 -9.80 16.46
CA VAL A 123 9.29 -9.31 15.16
C VAL A 123 8.56 -9.94 13.98
N THR A 124 8.23 -11.23 14.07
CA THR A 124 7.49 -11.93 13.01
C THR A 124 6.10 -11.33 12.82
N HIS A 125 5.37 -11.10 13.91
CA HIS A 125 4.05 -10.48 13.87
C HIS A 125 4.10 -9.00 13.46
N PHE A 126 5.12 -8.26 13.89
CA PHE A 126 5.34 -6.87 13.44
C PHE A 126 5.55 -6.79 11.92
N ARG A 127 6.36 -7.68 11.34
CA ARG A 127 6.57 -7.75 9.89
C ARG A 127 5.29 -8.04 9.13
N LYS A 128 4.44 -8.92 9.66
CA LYS A 128 3.13 -9.22 9.09
C LYS A 128 2.22 -7.99 9.12
N TYR A 129 2.17 -7.28 10.25
CA TYR A 129 1.47 -6.00 10.37
C TYR A 129 1.96 -4.98 9.32
N MET A 130 3.26 -4.76 9.21
CA MET A 130 3.85 -3.83 8.23
C MET A 130 3.51 -4.19 6.77
N LEU A 131 3.34 -5.48 6.46
CA LEU A 131 2.94 -5.93 5.14
C LEU A 131 1.47 -5.57 4.85
N GLU A 132 0.56 -5.82 5.80
CA GLU A 132 -0.84 -5.44 5.64
C GLU A 132 -1.04 -3.92 5.63
N GLU A 133 -0.21 -3.17 6.35
CA GLU A 133 -0.21 -1.71 6.29
C GLU A 133 0.16 -1.19 4.89
N LYS A 134 1.21 -1.76 4.29
CA LYS A 134 1.62 -1.42 2.91
C LYS A 134 0.57 -1.82 1.87
N ASN A 135 -0.09 -2.96 2.07
CA ASN A 135 -1.20 -3.39 1.22
C ASN A 135 -2.33 -2.36 1.25
N LEU A 136 -2.73 -1.92 2.46
CA LEU A 136 -3.73 -0.89 2.65
C LEU A 136 -3.34 0.43 1.98
N GLU A 137 -2.10 0.92 2.19
CA GLU A 137 -1.61 2.16 1.56
C GLU A 137 -1.67 2.07 0.02
N SER A 138 -1.25 0.95 -0.54
CA SER A 138 -1.31 0.67 -1.98
C SER A 138 -2.74 0.69 -2.50
N ALA A 139 -3.67 0.08 -1.77
CA ALA A 139 -5.08 0.04 -2.16
C ALA A 139 -5.77 1.40 -2.05
N ILE A 140 -5.51 2.16 -0.99
CA ILE A 140 -5.99 3.54 -0.84
C ILE A 140 -5.51 4.37 -2.02
N LYS A 141 -4.21 4.32 -2.33
CA LYS A 141 -3.64 5.05 -3.46
C LYS A 141 -4.26 4.64 -4.79
N LYS A 142 -4.48 3.34 -5.00
CA LYS A 142 -5.13 2.84 -6.21
C LYS A 142 -6.54 3.40 -6.37
N VAL A 143 -7.31 3.49 -5.29
CA VAL A 143 -8.67 4.07 -5.32
C VAL A 143 -8.63 5.58 -5.60
N ASP A 144 -7.71 6.29 -4.94
CA ASP A 144 -7.45 7.73 -5.15
C ASP A 144 -7.07 8.05 -6.60
N ASP A 145 -6.22 7.22 -7.22
CA ASP A 145 -5.77 7.38 -8.60
C ASP A 145 -6.82 6.96 -9.65
N THR A 146 -7.76 6.07 -9.30
CA THR A 146 -8.71 5.47 -10.25
C THR A 146 -10.02 6.22 -10.34
N PHE A 147 -10.51 6.77 -9.23
CA PHE A 147 -11.86 7.33 -9.14
C PHE A 147 -11.86 8.84 -8.89
N ASN A 148 -12.73 9.57 -9.58
CA ASN A 148 -12.92 11.00 -9.32
C ASN A 148 -13.84 11.21 -8.12
N ASN A 149 -13.62 12.27 -7.33
CA ASN A 149 -14.46 12.68 -6.19
C ASN A 149 -14.54 11.68 -5.03
N VAL A 150 -13.51 10.86 -4.80
CA VAL A 150 -13.44 9.93 -3.66
C VAL A 150 -12.68 10.50 -2.45
N GLY A 151 -12.32 11.79 -2.48
CA GLY A 151 -11.40 12.41 -1.51
C GLY A 151 -11.81 12.26 -0.05
N ASP A 152 -13.08 12.48 0.27
CA ASP A 152 -13.60 12.39 1.64
C ASP A 152 -13.56 10.94 2.16
N ASP A 153 -13.95 9.98 1.32
CA ASP A 153 -13.93 8.55 1.67
C ASP A 153 -12.50 8.02 1.79
N VAL A 154 -11.62 8.41 0.86
CA VAL A 154 -10.18 8.10 0.90
C VAL A 154 -9.52 8.71 2.14
N SER A 155 -9.92 9.92 2.55
CA SER A 155 -9.43 10.55 3.77
C SER A 155 -9.76 9.72 5.01
N LEU A 156 -10.96 9.16 5.09
CA LEU A 156 -11.36 8.29 6.20
C LEU A 156 -10.48 7.03 6.29
N TYR A 157 -10.18 6.38 5.16
CA TYR A 157 -9.27 5.23 5.17
C TYR A 157 -7.82 5.62 5.49
N LYS A 158 -7.35 6.80 5.05
CA LYS A 158 -6.04 7.35 5.43
C LYS A 158 -5.97 7.60 6.94
N GLU A 159 -7.05 8.11 7.52
CA GLU A 159 -7.17 8.37 8.96
C GLU A 159 -7.20 7.07 9.77
N LEU A 160 -7.97 6.06 9.36
CA LEU A 160 -7.96 4.72 9.96
C LEU A 160 -6.57 4.07 9.88
N GLY A 161 -5.91 4.16 8.73
CA GLY A 161 -4.54 3.65 8.55
C GLY A 161 -3.53 4.37 9.46
N ALA A 162 -3.62 5.70 9.57
CA ALA A 162 -2.76 6.49 10.43
C ALA A 162 -2.98 6.18 11.93
N ALA A 163 -4.24 6.07 12.35
CA ALA A 163 -4.60 5.69 13.72
C ALA A 163 -4.08 4.30 14.08
N ASN A 164 -4.25 3.31 13.19
CA ASN A 164 -3.76 1.97 13.44
C ASN A 164 -2.22 1.89 13.44
N ARG A 165 -1.54 2.72 12.63
CA ARG A 165 -0.07 2.86 12.67
C ARG A 165 0.41 3.46 14.00
N LYS A 166 -0.28 4.50 14.49
CA LYS A 166 0.02 5.10 15.79
C LYS A 166 -0.14 4.08 16.92
N LEU A 167 -1.23 3.33 16.91
CA LEU A 167 -1.47 2.22 17.85
C LEU A 167 -0.33 1.20 17.82
N ALA A 168 0.12 0.78 16.63
CA ALA A 168 1.24 -0.16 16.50
C ALA A 168 2.54 0.41 17.10
N ALA A 169 2.80 1.71 16.93
CA ALA A 169 3.96 2.37 17.52
C ALA A 169 3.89 2.41 19.06
N ASP A 170 2.71 2.70 19.62
CA ASP A 170 2.51 2.70 21.07
C ASP A 170 2.63 1.27 21.65
N ILE A 171 2.13 0.25 20.94
CA ILE A 171 2.37 -1.16 21.27
C ILE A 171 3.86 -1.52 21.21
N SER A 172 4.61 -1.05 20.20
CA SER A 172 6.06 -1.30 20.12
C SER A 172 6.83 -0.62 21.24
N ALA A 173 6.41 0.56 21.68
CA ALA A 173 7.00 1.23 22.82
C ALA A 173 6.71 0.48 24.13
N LEU A 174 5.48 -0.02 24.29
CA LEU A 174 5.12 -0.93 25.38
C LEU A 174 5.96 -2.22 25.35
N ALA A 175 6.17 -2.81 24.15
CA ALA A 175 7.03 -3.98 23.96
C ALA A 175 8.45 -3.75 24.48
N THR A 176 8.99 -2.58 24.21
CA THR A 176 10.34 -2.20 24.64
C THR A 176 10.43 -2.16 26.18
N ILE A 177 9.42 -1.60 26.85
CA ILE A 177 9.38 -1.61 28.33
C ILE A 177 9.29 -3.06 28.85
N ILE A 178 8.43 -3.87 28.26
CA ILE A 178 8.25 -5.29 28.63
C ILE A 178 9.57 -6.06 28.49
N GLU A 179 10.29 -5.89 27.39
CA GLU A 179 11.55 -6.58 27.11
C GLU A 179 12.65 -6.23 28.12
N TYR A 180 12.70 -4.98 28.61
CA TYR A 180 13.73 -4.51 29.55
C TYR A 180 13.34 -4.57 31.02
N SER A 181 12.07 -4.84 31.35
CA SER A 181 11.58 -4.87 32.73
C SER A 181 11.85 -6.22 33.40
N ALA A 182 12.51 -6.20 34.56
CA ALA A 182 12.81 -7.42 35.32
C ALA A 182 11.59 -8.04 36.02
N SER A 183 10.56 -7.22 36.30
CA SER A 183 9.28 -7.66 36.84
C SER A 183 8.17 -6.76 36.31
N LEU A 184 7.14 -7.35 35.70
CA LEU A 184 5.97 -6.61 35.21
C LEU A 184 4.80 -6.79 36.19
N PRO A 185 3.96 -5.76 36.36
CA PRO A 185 2.67 -5.96 36.98
C PRO A 185 1.79 -6.87 36.11
N ASP A 186 0.77 -7.48 36.71
CA ASP A 186 -0.21 -8.24 35.94
C ASP A 186 -1.01 -7.30 35.01
N ILE A 187 -0.73 -7.40 33.72
CA ILE A 187 -1.39 -6.68 32.64
C ILE A 187 -2.25 -7.60 31.76
N SER A 188 -2.52 -8.83 32.22
CA SER A 188 -3.27 -9.84 31.45
C SER A 188 -4.69 -9.37 31.14
N ARG A 189 -5.36 -8.73 32.10
CA ARG A 189 -6.68 -8.12 31.88
C ARG A 189 -6.66 -7.04 30.79
N PHE A 190 -5.64 -6.19 30.79
CA PHE A 190 -5.49 -5.16 29.76
C PHE A 190 -5.27 -5.78 28.38
N LYS A 191 -4.41 -6.81 28.29
CA LYS A 191 -4.16 -7.56 27.07
C LYS A 191 -5.45 -8.16 26.51
N GLU A 192 -6.23 -8.86 27.31
CA GLU A 192 -7.49 -9.48 26.90
C GLU A 192 -8.46 -8.43 26.35
N GLN A 193 -8.66 -7.33 27.09
CA GLN A 193 -9.54 -6.24 26.68
C GLN A 193 -9.07 -5.57 25.38
N LEU A 194 -7.77 -5.38 25.19
CA LEU A 194 -7.20 -4.84 23.95
C LEU A 194 -7.41 -5.79 22.77
N ILE A 195 -7.15 -7.08 22.95
CA ILE A 195 -7.32 -8.11 21.92
C ILE A 195 -8.78 -8.21 21.48
N ASP A 196 -9.70 -8.15 22.44
CA ASP A 196 -11.14 -8.21 22.17
C ASP A 196 -11.61 -6.92 21.48
N ALA A 197 -11.17 -5.75 21.95
CA ALA A 197 -11.50 -4.47 21.32
C ALA A 197 -11.05 -4.40 19.85
N LEU A 198 -9.83 -4.86 19.54
CA LEU A 198 -9.33 -4.88 18.16
C LEU A 198 -10.04 -5.93 17.31
N ASN A 199 -10.46 -7.05 17.90
CA ASN A 199 -11.25 -8.06 17.20
C ASN A 199 -12.63 -7.51 16.83
N GLU A 200 -13.32 -6.86 17.77
CA GLU A 200 -14.61 -6.22 17.53
C GLU A 200 -14.48 -5.10 16.49
N LEU A 201 -13.45 -4.26 16.57
CA LEU A 201 -13.17 -3.24 15.54
C LEU A 201 -13.01 -3.86 14.15
N ALA A 202 -12.18 -4.90 14.02
CA ALA A 202 -11.96 -5.56 12.75
C ALA A 202 -13.25 -6.20 12.20
N LEU A 203 -14.05 -6.83 13.07
CA LEU A 203 -15.34 -7.41 12.69
C LEU A 203 -16.36 -6.34 12.31
N SER A 204 -16.38 -5.21 13.01
CA SER A 204 -17.25 -4.07 12.72
C SER A 204 -17.00 -3.55 11.31
N VAL A 205 -15.74 -3.38 10.95
CA VAL A 205 -15.36 -2.96 9.59
C VAL A 205 -15.62 -4.06 8.55
N ASP A 206 -15.22 -5.31 8.82
CA ASP A 206 -15.38 -6.44 7.90
C ASP A 206 -16.82 -6.84 7.66
N LYS A 207 -17.73 -6.65 8.62
CA LYS A 207 -19.16 -6.96 8.46
C LYS A 207 -20.03 -5.73 8.22
N ASN A 208 -19.45 -4.53 8.26
CA ASN A 208 -20.17 -3.25 8.18
C ASN A 208 -21.31 -3.19 9.22
N VAL A 209 -20.98 -3.48 10.48
CA VAL A 209 -21.91 -3.45 11.60
C VAL A 209 -21.32 -2.64 12.74
N VAL A 210 -22.11 -1.81 13.41
CA VAL A 210 -21.65 -1.11 14.62
C VAL A 210 -21.75 -2.10 15.79
N LEU A 211 -20.60 -2.51 16.32
CA LEU A 211 -20.53 -3.27 17.55
C LEU A 211 -20.45 -2.32 18.75
N PRO A 212 -20.85 -2.77 19.96
CA PRO A 212 -20.68 -1.98 21.18
C PRO A 212 -19.23 -1.54 21.33
N ARG A 213 -19.01 -0.33 21.83
CA ARG A 213 -17.65 0.14 22.14
C ARG A 213 -17.05 -0.76 23.21
N ALA A 214 -16.01 -1.50 22.85
CA ALA A 214 -15.16 -2.19 23.82
C ALA A 214 -14.58 -1.18 24.80
N ASN A 215 -14.77 -1.43 26.09
CA ASN A 215 -14.19 -0.61 27.15
C ASN A 215 -12.94 -1.31 27.68
N ILE A 216 -11.80 -0.63 27.55
CA ILE A 216 -10.54 -1.07 28.15
C ILE A 216 -10.39 -0.30 29.45
N ASP A 217 -10.32 -1.01 30.56
CA ASP A 217 -10.18 -0.42 31.88
C ASP A 217 -8.81 0.23 32.00
N LYS A 218 -8.78 1.40 32.64
CA LYS A 218 -7.51 2.03 32.99
C LYS A 218 -6.77 1.16 33.98
N PHE A 219 -5.49 0.94 33.70
CA PHE A 219 -4.59 0.31 34.64
C PHE A 219 -4.05 1.37 35.60
N TYR A 220 -4.20 1.15 36.90
CA TYR A 220 -3.68 2.01 37.96
C TYR A 220 -2.89 1.16 38.94
N ASN A 221 -1.60 1.47 39.11
CA ASN A 221 -0.74 0.85 40.09
C ASN A 221 -0.06 1.94 40.92
N ASP A 222 -0.23 1.86 42.24
CA ASP A 222 0.12 2.92 43.20
C ASP A 222 1.64 2.99 43.53
N SER A 223 2.50 2.46 42.65
CA SER A 223 3.93 2.20 42.94
C SER A 223 4.86 2.72 41.83
N ASP A 224 5.94 3.42 42.21
CA ASP A 224 7.19 3.75 41.49
C ASP A 224 7.18 4.40 40.07
N VAL A 225 8.25 5.15 39.78
CA VAL A 225 8.42 5.98 38.57
C VAL A 225 8.56 5.16 37.26
N GLU A 226 9.07 3.93 37.30
CA GLU A 226 9.16 3.07 36.10
C GLU A 226 7.79 2.55 35.63
N ILE A 227 6.86 2.36 36.57
CA ILE A 227 5.48 1.94 36.28
C ILE A 227 4.68 3.10 35.65
N SER A 228 5.05 4.35 35.92
CA SER A 228 4.43 5.53 35.30
C SER A 228 4.59 5.58 33.78
N ASN A 229 5.70 5.07 33.23
CA ASN A 229 5.88 5.00 31.77
C ASN A 229 4.99 3.91 31.17
N LEU A 230 4.91 2.74 31.81
CA LEU A 230 4.04 1.64 31.40
C LEU A 230 2.57 2.09 31.33
N GLU A 231 2.09 2.72 32.40
CA GLU A 231 0.73 3.28 32.49
C GLU A 231 0.45 4.29 31.38
N SER A 232 1.43 5.16 31.08
CA SER A 232 1.29 6.17 30.03
C SER A 232 1.07 5.54 28.65
N TYR A 233 1.85 4.50 28.30
CA TYR A 233 1.67 3.80 27.02
C TYR A 233 0.36 3.01 26.96
N MET A 234 -0.06 2.40 28.07
CA MET A 234 -1.36 1.73 28.15
C MET A 234 -2.51 2.72 27.94
N ASP A 235 -2.44 3.90 28.58
CA ASP A 235 -3.42 4.98 28.39
C ASP A 235 -3.42 5.52 26.96
N TRP A 236 -2.26 5.64 26.30
CA TRP A 236 -2.18 6.03 24.89
C TRP A 236 -2.81 4.97 23.97
N ILE A 237 -2.53 3.69 24.20
CA ILE A 237 -3.17 2.57 23.49
C ILE A 237 -4.69 2.61 23.65
N ILE A 238 -5.20 2.86 24.86
CA ILE A 238 -6.65 2.99 25.12
C ILE A 238 -7.25 4.12 24.30
N ASN A 239 -6.59 5.28 24.26
CA ASN A 239 -7.06 6.43 23.49
C ASN A 239 -7.03 6.17 21.98
N ASP A 240 -6.02 5.47 21.48
CA ASP A 240 -5.91 5.10 20.07
C ASP A 240 -7.01 4.12 19.65
N VAL A 241 -7.33 3.14 20.51
CA VAL A 241 -8.46 2.22 20.29
C VAL A 241 -9.79 2.98 20.28
N LYS A 242 -10.01 3.92 21.21
CA LYS A 242 -11.22 4.76 21.23
C LYS A 242 -11.34 5.60 19.98
N PHE A 243 -10.24 6.19 19.54
CA PHE A 243 -10.20 6.98 18.31
C PHE A 243 -10.53 6.11 17.09
N LEU A 244 -9.98 4.89 16.99
CA LEU A 244 -10.34 3.94 15.95
C LEU A 244 -11.84 3.59 15.97
N GLN A 245 -12.44 3.37 17.14
CA GLN A 245 -13.87 3.13 17.28
C GLN A 245 -14.71 4.30 16.76
N GLU A 246 -14.33 5.53 17.08
CA GLU A 246 -15.01 6.73 16.60
C GLU A 246 -14.94 6.88 15.07
N VAL A 247 -13.77 6.64 14.47
CA VAL A 247 -13.60 6.74 13.02
C VAL A 247 -14.35 5.61 12.30
N VAL A 248 -14.39 4.40 12.86
CA VAL A 248 -15.17 3.28 12.30
C VAL A 248 -16.68 3.57 12.38
N GLU A 249 -17.17 4.08 13.50
CA GLU A 249 -18.57 4.51 13.64
C GLU A 249 -18.93 5.61 12.63
N LEU A 250 -18.05 6.60 12.46
CA LEU A 250 -18.22 7.63 11.43
C LEU A 250 -18.29 7.02 10.03
N GLY A 251 -17.39 6.10 9.70
CA GLY A 251 -17.36 5.41 8.41
C GLY A 251 -18.61 4.58 8.13
N HIS A 252 -19.25 4.06 9.16
CA HIS A 252 -20.55 3.41 9.04
C HIS A 252 -21.67 4.43 8.80
N GLN A 253 -21.69 5.54 9.56
CA GLN A 253 -22.69 6.61 9.42
C GLN A 253 -22.65 7.28 8.04
N THR A 254 -21.46 7.46 7.46
CA THR A 254 -21.27 8.05 6.13
C THR A 254 -21.45 7.06 4.98
N GLY A 255 -21.56 5.76 5.28
CA GLY A 255 -21.62 4.67 4.29
C GLY A 255 -20.29 4.40 3.56
N SER A 256 -19.19 5.01 4.01
CA SER A 256 -17.87 4.88 3.38
C SER A 256 -17.31 3.45 3.50
N LEU A 257 -17.70 2.70 4.54
CA LEU A 257 -17.30 1.30 4.73
C LEU A 257 -18.09 0.29 3.86
N GLU A 258 -19.18 0.73 3.23
CA GLU A 258 -19.97 -0.12 2.33
C GLU A 258 -19.60 0.11 0.86
N ARG A 259 -19.44 1.38 0.47
CA ARG A 259 -19.19 1.81 -0.92
C ARG A 259 -17.98 1.13 -1.59
N TYR A 260 -16.96 0.76 -0.82
CA TYR A 260 -15.65 0.33 -1.32
C TYR A 260 -15.40 -1.18 -1.13
N ARG A 261 -16.44 -1.97 -0.86
CA ARG A 261 -16.35 -3.42 -0.61
C ARG A 261 -16.28 -4.26 -1.88
N GLU A 262 -16.99 -3.85 -2.93
CA GLU A 262 -17.05 -4.57 -4.21
C GLU A 262 -16.79 -3.63 -5.41
N MET A 263 -15.66 -2.94 -5.42
CA MET A 263 -15.28 -2.12 -6.59
C MET A 263 -14.53 -2.97 -7.61
N ALA A 264 -15.22 -3.34 -8.69
CA ALA A 264 -14.69 -4.06 -9.85
C ALA A 264 -14.24 -3.13 -10.98
#